data_AF-K8EL05-F1
#
_entry.id   AF-K8EL05-F1
#
_cell.length_a   1.000
_cell.length_b   1.000
_cell.length_c   1.000
_cell.angle_alpha   90.00
_cell.angle_beta   90.00
_cell.angle_gamma   90.00
#
_symmetry.space_group_name_H-M   'P 1'
#
loop_
_entity.id
_entity.type
_entity.pdbx_description
1 polymer ?
#
loop_
_entity_poly.entity_id
_entity_poly.type
_entity_poly.pdbx_seq_one_letter_code
_entity_poly.pdbx_strand_id
1 'polypeptide(L)'
;MGGASPTPGGGSFDTSQVWTSYGGWFADPKHWRRNTAIGFGIVFVASAFVFNQSRKMEKRPQFPHHGIPSQMWAPEGTFVKKE
;
A
#
# COMPACT_ATOMS: atom_id res chain seq x y z
N MET A 1 12.02 -4.63 28.79
CA MET A 1 13.09 -5.59 29.13
C MET A 1 12.99 -6.78 28.19
N GLY A 2 14.00 -7.03 27.36
CA GLY A 2 14.17 -8.30 26.64
C GLY A 2 14.05 -8.24 25.11
N GLY A 3 15.19 -8.31 24.43
CA GLY A 3 15.28 -8.50 22.98
C GLY A 3 16.64 -8.11 22.39
N ALA A 4 17.74 -8.48 23.05
CA ALA A 4 19.07 -8.35 22.46
C ALA A 4 19.21 -9.40 21.34
N SER A 5 19.42 -8.96 20.10
CA SER A 5 19.99 -9.81 19.06
C SER A 5 21.50 -9.87 19.29
N PRO A 6 22.08 -11.05 19.61
CA PRO A 6 23.51 -11.17 19.73
C PRO A 6 24.09 -11.41 18.33
N THR A 7 24.99 -10.56 17.87
CA THR A 7 25.88 -10.91 16.76
C THR A 7 27.18 -11.47 17.37
N PRO A 8 27.52 -12.76 17.18
CA PRO A 8 28.77 -13.29 17.68
C PRO A 8 29.89 -13.00 16.68
N GLY A 9 30.84 -12.13 17.04
CA GLY A 9 32.14 -12.06 16.38
C GLY A 9 32.75 -10.66 16.25
N GLY A 10 33.81 -10.40 17.01
CA GLY A 10 34.91 -9.48 16.68
C GLY A 10 34.57 -8.02 16.35
N GLY A 11 34.56 -7.14 17.36
CA GLY A 11 34.75 -5.69 17.15
C GLY A 11 33.56 -4.87 16.61
N SER A 12 32.32 -5.33 16.78
CA SER A 12 31.14 -4.62 16.26
C SER A 12 30.61 -3.56 17.24
N PHE A 13 30.27 -2.37 16.70
CA PHE A 13 29.68 -1.25 17.44
C PHE A 13 28.30 -1.61 18.01
N ASP A 14 28.00 -1.23 19.25
CA ASP A 14 26.67 -1.44 19.86
C ASP A 14 25.67 -0.44 19.28
N THR A 15 24.77 -0.92 18.42
CA THR A 15 23.72 -0.10 17.79
C THR A 15 22.37 -0.22 18.50
N SER A 16 22.29 -0.92 19.64
CA SER A 16 21.01 -1.21 20.31
C SER A 16 20.28 0.03 20.84
N GLN A 17 21.03 1.09 21.14
CA GLN A 17 20.50 2.37 21.65
C GLN A 17 20.19 3.39 20.54
N VAL A 18 20.58 3.11 19.30
CA VAL A 18 20.36 4.03 18.18
C VAL A 18 18.94 3.83 17.64
N TRP A 19 18.12 4.88 17.70
CA TRP A 19 16.77 4.85 17.16
C TRP A 19 16.71 5.46 15.75
N THR A 20 16.02 4.78 14.85
CA THR A 20 15.80 5.21 13.45
C THR A 20 14.34 4.99 13.07
N SER A 21 13.78 5.86 12.24
CA SER A 21 12.37 5.79 11.82
C SER A 21 12.02 4.62 10.91
N TYR A 22 13.01 4.03 10.21
CA TYR A 22 12.79 2.99 9.19
C TYR A 22 13.21 1.57 9.62
N GLY A 23 13.63 1.39 10.87
CA GLY A 23 14.20 0.12 11.38
C GLY A 23 15.72 0.11 11.30
N GLY A 24 16.38 -0.20 12.42
CA GLY A 24 17.84 -0.21 12.53
C GLY A 24 18.49 -1.47 11.96
N TRP A 25 19.71 -1.76 12.41
CA TRP A 25 20.45 -2.94 11.98
C TRP A 25 19.75 -4.25 12.38
N PHE A 26 19.53 -5.12 11.40
CA PHE A 26 18.92 -6.46 11.58
C PHE A 26 17.59 -6.43 12.34
N ALA A 27 16.72 -5.48 12.00
CA ALA A 27 15.42 -5.33 12.65
C ALA A 27 14.51 -6.56 12.40
N ASP A 28 14.30 -7.37 13.45
CA ASP A 28 13.29 -8.44 13.49
C ASP A 28 12.29 -8.19 14.65
N PRO A 29 11.32 -7.27 14.47
CA PRO A 29 10.37 -6.97 15.52
C PRO A 29 9.37 -8.13 15.67
N LYS A 30 9.14 -8.56 16.92
CA LYS A 30 8.23 -9.67 17.30
C LYS A 30 6.85 -9.67 16.62
N HIS A 31 6.33 -8.49 16.28
CA HIS A 31 4.99 -8.32 15.70
C HIS A 31 4.98 -7.80 14.26
N TRP A 32 6.06 -8.05 13.49
CA TRP A 32 6.18 -7.56 12.10
C TRP A 32 4.95 -7.89 11.26
N ARG A 33 4.43 -9.14 11.32
CA ARG A 33 3.26 -9.58 10.54
C ARG A 33 2.01 -8.75 10.81
N ARG A 34 1.71 -8.50 12.09
CA ARG A 34 0.55 -7.70 12.50
C ARG A 34 0.69 -6.26 12.02
N ASN A 35 1.87 -5.67 12.20
CA ASN A 35 2.11 -4.28 11.82
C ASN A 35 2.03 -4.09 10.31
N THR A 36 2.59 -5.02 9.53
CA THR A 36 2.47 -5.04 8.07
C THR A 36 1.01 -5.20 7.63
N ALA A 37 0.25 -6.10 8.25
CA ALA A 37 -1.17 -6.26 7.95
C ALA A 37 -1.98 -4.98 8.20
N ILE A 38 -1.71 -4.27 9.31
CA ILE A 38 -2.34 -2.98 9.60
C ILE A 38 -1.94 -1.93 8.55
N GLY A 39 -0.66 -1.84 8.21
CA GLY A 39 -0.16 -0.92 7.18
C GLY A 39 -0.82 -1.14 5.82
N PHE A 40 -0.87 -2.39 5.36
CA PHE A 40 -1.58 -2.75 4.12
C PHE A 40 -3.09 -2.48 4.22
N GLY A 41 -3.70 -2.74 5.38
CA GLY A 41 -5.12 -2.42 5.62
C GLY A 41 -5.42 -0.93 5.43
N ILE A 42 -4.58 -0.05 5.98
CA ILE A 42 -4.73 1.41 5.83
C ILE A 42 -4.58 1.83 4.37
N VAL A 43 -3.52 1.35 3.69
CA VAL A 43 -3.28 1.66 2.27
C VAL A 43 -4.43 1.17 1.41
N PHE A 44 -4.91 -0.06 1.65
CA PHE A 44 -6.02 -0.64 0.89
C PHE A 44 -7.30 0.20 1.02
N VAL A 45 -7.65 0.62 2.23
CA VAL A 45 -8.82 1.47 2.48
C VAL A 45 -8.66 2.80 1.73
N ALA A 46 -7.51 3.46 1.84
CA ALA A 46 -7.23 4.71 1.14
C ALA A 46 -7.34 4.54 -0.39
N SER A 47 -6.73 3.49 -0.95
CA SER A 47 -6.82 3.17 -2.38
C SER A 47 -8.25 2.90 -2.83
N ALA A 48 -9.07 2.23 -2.01
CA ALA A 48 -10.48 1.98 -2.34
C ALA A 48 -11.30 3.28 -2.42
N PHE A 49 -11.04 4.25 -1.55
CA PHE A 49 -11.67 5.58 -1.63
C PHE A 49 -11.23 6.33 -2.90
N VAL A 50 -9.92 6.39 -3.16
CA VAL A 50 -9.37 7.06 -4.34
C VAL A 50 -9.92 6.42 -5.63
N PHE A 51 -9.96 5.09 -5.68
CA PHE A 51 -10.54 4.35 -6.80
C PHE A 51 -12.02 4.68 -7.01
N ASN A 52 -12.80 4.73 -5.92
CA ASN A 52 -14.22 5.08 -6.01
C ASN A 52 -14.47 6.53 -6.43
N GLN A 53 -13.56 7.45 -6.12
CA GLN A 53 -13.66 8.82 -6.62
C GLN A 53 -13.23 8.91 -8.08
N SER A 54 -12.13 8.25 -8.45
CA SER A 54 -11.61 8.21 -9.81
C SER A 54 -12.64 7.67 -10.80
N ARG A 55 -13.28 6.54 -10.50
CA ARG A 55 -14.33 5.96 -11.37
C ARG A 55 -15.49 6.92 -11.62
N LYS A 56 -15.91 7.71 -10.62
CA LYS A 56 -17.03 8.66 -10.73
C LYS A 56 -16.69 9.86 -11.63
N MET A 57 -15.42 10.23 -11.68
CA MET A 57 -14.94 11.36 -12.48
C MET A 57 -14.58 10.97 -13.92
N GLU A 58 -14.47 9.68 -14.18
CA GLU A 58 -14.15 9.15 -15.50
C GLU A 58 -15.25 9.52 -16.51
N LYS A 59 -14.86 10.03 -17.67
CA LYS A 59 -15.75 10.30 -18.81
C LYS A 59 -15.13 9.71 -20.06
N ARG A 60 -15.92 8.98 -20.84
CA ARG A 60 -15.52 8.32 -22.10
C ARG A 60 -16.32 8.91 -23.27
N PRO A 61 -15.69 9.71 -24.14
CA PRO A 61 -16.34 10.25 -25.33
C PRO A 61 -16.66 9.19 -26.39
N GLN A 62 -15.95 8.06 -26.37
CA GLN A 62 -16.10 6.97 -27.32
C GLN A 62 -16.32 5.65 -26.60
N PHE A 63 -17.23 4.83 -27.11
CA PHE A 63 -17.46 3.49 -26.58
C PHE A 63 -16.30 2.56 -27.00
N PRO A 64 -15.83 1.65 -26.12
CA PRO A 64 -14.79 0.68 -26.45
C PRO A 64 -15.20 -0.23 -27.61
N HIS A 65 -14.30 -0.50 -28.55
CA HIS A 65 -14.55 -1.39 -29.70
C HIS A 65 -14.65 -2.88 -29.31
N HIS A 66 -14.12 -3.25 -28.15
CA HIS A 66 -14.16 -4.59 -27.60
C HIS A 66 -14.40 -4.53 -26.09
N GLY A 67 -14.84 -5.64 -25.50
CA GLY A 67 -14.98 -5.75 -24.05
C GLY A 67 -13.64 -5.48 -23.35
N ILE A 68 -13.62 -4.56 -22.39
CA ILE A 68 -12.45 -4.28 -21.55
C ILE A 68 -12.83 -4.46 -20.07
N PRO A 69 -11.96 -5.04 -19.22
CA PRO A 69 -12.30 -5.30 -17.82
C PRO A 69 -12.72 -4.05 -17.04
N SER A 70 -12.18 -2.88 -17.37
CA SER A 70 -12.53 -1.62 -16.71
C SER A 70 -13.98 -1.16 -16.94
N GLN A 71 -14.68 -1.70 -17.94
CA GLN A 71 -16.11 -1.45 -18.13
C GLN A 71 -16.94 -1.89 -16.94
N MET A 72 -16.51 -2.92 -16.19
CA MET A 72 -17.22 -3.41 -15.00
C MET A 72 -17.30 -2.38 -13.86
N TRP A 73 -16.38 -1.40 -13.86
CA TRP A 73 -16.29 -0.39 -12.80
C TRP A 73 -16.74 1.00 -13.24
N ALA A 74 -17.03 1.17 -14.53
CA ALA A 74 -17.52 2.40 -15.12
C ALA A 74 -18.94 2.73 -14.58
N PRO A 75 -19.18 3.93 -14.04
CA PRO A 75 -20.52 4.33 -13.61
C PRO A 75 -21.48 4.54 -14.79
N GLU A 76 -22.78 4.49 -14.51
CA GLU A 76 -23.81 4.86 -15.47
C GLU A 76 -23.63 6.33 -15.87
N GLY A 77 -23.61 6.62 -17.18
CA GLY A 77 -23.34 7.97 -17.71
C GLY A 77 -21.88 8.26 -18.06
N THR A 78 -20.96 7.30 -17.90
CA THR A 78 -19.57 7.45 -18.36
C THR A 78 -19.50 7.72 -19.88
N PHE A 79 -20.42 7.17 -20.66
CA PHE A 79 -20.46 7.35 -22.11
C PHE A 79 -21.27 8.60 -22.46
N VAL A 80 -20.56 9.66 -22.86
CA VAL A 80 -21.21 10.89 -23.32
C VAL A 80 -21.61 10.70 -24.78
N LYS A 81 -22.88 10.92 -25.11
CA LYS A 81 -23.36 10.91 -26.49
C LYS A 81 -22.65 12.06 -27.22
N LYS A 82 -21.95 11.75 -28.31
CA LYS A 82 -21.36 12.76 -29.20
C LYS A 82 -22.52 13.38 -29.99
N GLU A 83 -22.71 14.70 -29.87
CA GLU A 83 -23.66 15.48 -30.68
C GLU A 83 -23.28 15.45 -32.17
#